data_AF-A0ABD5SMH8-F1
#
_entry.id   AF-A0ABD5SMH8-F1
#
_cell.length_a   1.000
_cell.length_b   1.000
_cell.length_c   1.000
_cell.angle_alpha   90.00
_cell.angle_beta   90.00
_cell.angle_gamma   90.00
#
_symmetry.space_group_name_H-M   'P 1'
#
loop_
_entity.id
_entity.type
_entity.pdbx_description
1 polymer ?
#
loop_
_entity_poly.entity_id
_entity_poly.type
_entity_poly.pdbx_seq_one_letter_code
_entity_poly.pdbx_strand_id
1 'polypeptide(L)' 'SGDVEDTFESGVVEPAHAKEQAVTSAAEAANLVLKIDDIISAGDLSTDKGDDEAGGPGGAPGGMGGMGGGMGGMM' A
#
# COMPACT_ATOMS: atom_id res chain seq x y z
N SER A 1 -28.34 2.68 41.72
CA SER A 1 -27.30 3.63 42.14
C SER A 1 -26.38 3.82 40.94
N GLY A 2 -26.36 5.01 40.34
CA GLY A 2 -25.39 5.36 39.29
C GLY A 2 -24.16 6.03 39.91
N ASP A 3 -23.87 5.67 41.16
CA ASP A 3 -22.89 6.30 42.01
C ASP A 3 -21.49 5.77 41.66
N VAL A 4 -20.47 6.61 41.78
CA VAL A 4 -19.09 6.21 41.48
C VAL A 4 -18.60 5.27 42.57
N GLU A 5 -18.04 4.13 42.16
CA GLU A 5 -17.49 3.11 43.05
C GLU A 5 -16.14 2.59 42.54
N ASP A 6 -15.35 1.99 43.44
CA ASP A 6 -14.12 1.30 43.07
C ASP A 6 -14.46 -0.05 42.44
N THR A 7 -14.05 -0.24 41.18
CA THR A 7 -14.40 -1.43 40.40
C THR A 7 -13.68 -2.69 40.87
N PHE A 8 -12.49 -2.54 41.47
CA PHE A 8 -11.74 -3.69 41.99
C PHE A 8 -12.35 -4.18 43.30
N GLU A 9 -12.69 -3.26 44.22
CA GLU A 9 -13.36 -3.60 45.48
C GLU A 9 -14.76 -4.18 45.25
N SER A 10 -15.48 -3.75 44.21
CA SER A 10 -16.78 -4.31 43.83
C SER A 10 -16.70 -5.66 43.09
N GLY A 11 -15.49 -6.17 42.83
CA GLY A 11 -15.25 -7.45 42.18
C GLY A 11 -15.52 -7.45 40.66
N VAL A 12 -15.62 -6.27 40.04
CA VAL A 12 -15.76 -6.11 38.59
C VAL A 12 -14.39 -6.28 37.94
N VAL A 13 -14.14 -7.47 37.41
CA VAL A 13 -12.87 -7.83 36.77
C VAL A 13 -13.07 -8.21 35.30
N GLU A 14 -12.10 -7.82 34.48
CA GLU A 14 -12.08 -8.12 33.05
C GLU A 14 -10.78 -8.84 32.68
N PRO A 15 -10.78 -9.73 31.68
CA PRO A 15 -9.55 -10.39 31.24
C PRO A 15 -8.57 -9.37 30.62
N ALA A 16 -7.31 -9.39 31.08
CA ALA A 16 -6.28 -8.47 30.59
C ALA A 16 -6.12 -8.51 29.06
N HIS A 17 -6.07 -9.72 28.49
CA HIS A 17 -5.97 -9.90 27.04
C HIS A 17 -7.15 -9.28 26.27
N ALA A 18 -8.37 -9.31 26.83
CA ALA A 18 -9.52 -8.71 26.17
C ALA A 18 -9.40 -7.18 26.16
N LYS A 19 -8.91 -6.57 27.24
CA LYS A 19 -8.71 -5.11 27.31
C LYS A 19 -7.56 -4.64 26.43
N GLU A 20 -6.45 -5.38 26.41
CA GLU A 20 -5.30 -5.11 25.54
C GLU A 20 -5.68 -5.16 24.06
N GLN A 21 -6.41 -6.21 23.64
CA GLN A 21 -6.90 -6.33 22.27
C GLN A 21 -7.88 -5.21 21.92
N ALA A 22 -8.82 -4.89 22.80
CA ALA A 22 -9.79 -3.82 22.55
C ALA A 22 -9.10 -2.46 22.32
N VAL A 23 -8.11 -2.10 23.14
CA VAL A 23 -7.34 -0.85 22.98
C VAL A 23 -6.52 -0.88 21.69
N THR A 24 -5.88 -2.01 21.38
CA THR A 24 -5.08 -2.18 20.16
C THR A 24 -5.95 -2.04 18.90
N SER A 25 -7.08 -2.76 18.84
CA SER A 25 -8.02 -2.67 17.72
C SER A 25 -8.63 -1.29 17.57
N ALA A 26 -8.94 -0.61 18.68
CA ALA A 26 -9.42 0.78 18.62
C ALA A 26 -8.36 1.72 18.03
N ALA A 27 -7.10 1.56 18.41
CA ALA A 27 -6.00 2.34 17.86
C ALA A 27 -5.78 2.07 16.37
N GLU A 28 -5.82 0.80 15.94
CA GLU A 28 -5.73 0.43 14.51
C GLU A 28 -6.90 1.01 13.71
N ALA A 29 -8.13 0.87 14.19
CA ALA A 29 -9.31 1.43 13.54
C ALA A 29 -9.23 2.96 13.42
N ALA A 30 -8.81 3.65 14.48
CA ALA A 30 -8.59 5.09 14.45
C ALA A 30 -7.52 5.48 13.43
N ASN A 31 -6.42 4.72 13.35
CA ASN A 31 -5.36 4.94 12.38
C ASN A 31 -5.85 4.79 10.94
N LEU A 32 -6.67 3.76 10.67
CA LEU A 32 -7.29 3.56 9.35
C LEU A 32 -8.20 4.73 8.98
N VAL A 33 -9.05 5.18 9.91
CA VAL A 33 -9.96 6.31 9.67
C VAL A 33 -9.20 7.59 9.33
N LEU A 34 -8.11 7.88 10.05
CA LEU A 34 -7.30 9.07 9.80
C LEU A 34 -6.54 9.01 8.46
N LYS A 35 -6.27 7.82 7.93
CA LYS A 35 -5.50 7.60 6.70
C LYS A 35 -6.35 7.40 5.45
N ILE A 36 -7.67 7.57 5.53
CA ILE A 36 -8.54 7.37 4.37
C ILE A 36 -8.12 8.27 3.20
N ASP A 37 -7.86 9.55 3.47
CA ASP A 37 -7.47 10.52 2.43
C ASP A 37 -6.13 10.14 1.77
N ASP A 38 -5.17 9.64 2.56
CA ASP A 38 -3.87 9.15 2.07
C ASP A 38 -4.04 7.89 1.20
N ILE A 39 -4.92 6.97 1.61
CA ILE A 39 -5.21 5.73 0.86
C ILE A 39 -5.89 6.05 -0.48
N ILE A 40 -6.85 6.98 -0.49
CA ILE A 40 -7.55 7.40 -1.72
C ILE A 40 -6.55 8.11 -2.66
N SER A 41 -5.76 9.04 -2.14
CA SER A 41 -4.77 9.78 -2.94
C SER A 41 -3.70 8.85 -3.53
N ALA A 42 -3.28 7.81 -2.79
CA ALA A 42 -2.38 6.79 -3.31
C ALA A 42 -3.03 5.91 -4.40
N GLY A 43 -4.35 5.72 -4.36
CA GLY A 43 -5.13 5.05 -5.39
C GLY A 43 -5.15 5.85 -6.70
N ASP A 44 -5.44 7.15 -6.65
CA ASP A 44 -5.45 8.00 -7.85
C ASP A 44 -4.05 8.14 -8.48
N LEU A 45 -2.99 8.25 -7.67
CA LEU A 45 -1.58 8.24 -8.12
C LEU A 45 -1.14 6.92 -8.77
N SER A 46 -1.89 5.83 -8.59
CA SER A 46 -1.60 4.55 -9.25
C SER A 46 -2.12 4.49 -10.69
N THR A 47 -3.10 5.34 -11.04
CA THR A 47 -3.64 5.50 -12.40
C THR A 47 -3.06 6.71 -13.16
N ASP A 48 -2.43 7.66 -12.47
CA ASP A 48 -1.71 8.80 -13.08
C ASP A 48 -0.21 8.55 -13.31
N LYS A 49 0.26 7.30 -13.29
CA LYS A 49 1.37 6.95 -14.19
C LYS A 49 0.77 6.87 -15.58
N GLY A 50 0.69 8.04 -16.19
CA GLY A 50 0.35 8.22 -17.58
C GLY A 50 1.11 7.23 -18.45
N ASP A 51 0.42 6.90 -19.52
CA ASP A 51 0.84 6.26 -20.75
C ASP A 51 1.97 7.05 -21.49
N ASP A 52 2.91 7.62 -20.73
CA ASP A 52 4.04 8.42 -21.19
C ASP A 52 5.32 7.89 -20.53
N GLU A 53 5.78 6.72 -20.98
CA GLU A 53 7.19 6.39 -21.20
C GLU A 53 7.25 4.95 -21.74
N ALA A 54 7.44 4.88 -23.05
CA ALA A 54 8.04 3.73 -23.70
C ALA A 54 9.36 3.37 -22.99
N GLY A 55 9.34 2.42 -22.05
CA GLY A 55 10.56 2.12 -21.29
C GLY A 55 10.44 1.07 -20.20
N GLY A 56 9.81 -0.08 -20.47
CA GLY A 56 9.84 -1.24 -19.57
C GLY A 56 11.18 -2.01 -19.62
N PRO A 57 11.66 -2.59 -18.50
CA PRO A 57 13.02 -3.09 -18.32
C PRO A 57 13.26 -4.43 -19.03
N GLY A 58 13.54 -4.36 -20.32
CA GLY A 58 14.06 -5.46 -21.13
C GLY A 58 15.41 -5.07 -21.71
N GLY A 59 16.46 -5.16 -20.90
CA GLY A 59 17.83 -5.05 -21.39
C GLY A 59 18.14 -6.23 -22.32
N ALA A 60 18.13 -5.99 -23.64
CA ALA A 60 18.93 -6.72 -24.61
C ALA A 60 19.13 -5.84 -25.87
N PRO A 61 20.38 -5.54 -26.26
CA PRO A 61 20.66 -4.70 -27.42
C PRO A 61 20.60 -5.54 -28.69
N GLY A 62 19.85 -5.08 -29.68
CA GLY A 62 20.03 -5.53 -31.05
C GLY A 62 18.75 -5.95 -31.76
N GLY A 63 18.62 -5.47 -32.99
CA GLY A 63 17.71 -6.06 -33.96
C GLY A 63 16.71 -5.09 -34.60
N MET A 64 17.13 -3.89 -35.02
CA MET A 64 16.35 -3.12 -36.00
C MET A 64 17.30 -2.40 -36.96
N GLY A 65 17.99 -3.19 -37.77
CA GLY A 65 18.87 -2.71 -38.85
C GLY A 65 18.70 -3.60 -40.06
N GLY A 66 17.51 -3.56 -40.67
CA GLY A 66 17.13 -4.43 -41.77
C GLY A 66 16.53 -3.67 -42.94
N MET A 67 17.16 -2.58 -43.39
CA MET A 67 16.82 -1.96 -44.67
C MET A 67 17.94 -1.02 -45.13
N GLY A 68 18.73 -1.44 -46.12
CA GLY A 68 19.57 -0.50 -46.88
C GLY A 68 20.89 -1.04 -47.42
N GLY A 69 20.87 -1.53 -48.66
CA GLY A 69 21.85 -1.12 -49.67
C GLY A 69 23.18 -1.90 -49.82
N GLY A 70 23.52 -2.18 -51.08
CA GLY A 70 24.89 -2.46 -51.56
C GLY A 70 25.20 -3.96 -51.65
N MET A 71 25.12 -4.63 -52.80
CA MET A 71 25.98 -4.50 -54.00
C MET A 71 27.47 -4.72 -53.71
N GLY A 72 28.01 -5.80 -54.32
CA GLY A 72 29.44 -6.11 -54.44
C GLY A 72 29.91 -7.03 -53.31
N GLY A 73 30.33 -8.27 -53.52
CA GLY A 73 31.01 -8.84 -54.66
C GLY A 73 32.30 -9.48 -54.14
N MET A 74 32.42 -10.81 -54.27
CA MET A 74 33.64 -11.57 -54.54
C MET A 74 33.44 -13.01 -54.06
N MET A 75 33.55 -13.92 -55.04
CA MET A 75 34.33 -15.18 -55.04
C MET A 75 34.47 -15.91 -53.70
#